data_AF-A0A960HUV7-F1
#
_entry.id   AF-A0A960HUV7-F1
#
_cell.length_a   1.000
_cell.length_b   1.000
_cell.length_c   1.000
_cell.angle_alpha   90.00
_cell.angle_beta   90.00
_cell.angle_gamma   90.00
#
_symmetry.space_group_name_H-M   'P 1'
#
loop_
_entity.id
_entity.type
_entity.pdbx_description
1 polymer ?
#
loop_
_entity_poly.entity_id
_entity_poly.type
_entity_poly.pdbx_seq_one_letter_code
_entity_poly.pdbx_strand_id
1 'polypeptide(L)'
;MTGLDRDVAVGSPAILGAHHLLLSSVAESLYWAGRHLERAEGTARLVRTHTELFIDLPRSAGLDWAPLLAVTGSRATYDEDHDAVDEDGVVSFLLADPENPGSVLSCLARAR
;
A
#
# COMPACT_ATOMS: atom_id res chain seq x y z
N MET A 1 -69.07 24.26 -4.14
CA MET A 1 -68.39 25.21 -3.24
C MET A 1 -67.95 24.37 -2.06
N THR A 2 -66.73 23.88 -1.91
CA THR A 2 -65.37 24.30 -2.31
C THR A 2 -64.54 23.03 -2.13
N GLY A 3 -63.79 22.56 -3.12
CA GLY A 3 -62.45 23.04 -3.39
C GLY A 3 -61.49 21.85 -3.28
N LEU A 4 -61.08 21.32 -4.44
CA LEU A 4 -59.85 20.56 -4.61
C LEU A 4 -58.67 21.45 -4.22
N ASP A 5 -57.76 20.96 -3.38
CA ASP A 5 -56.32 21.21 -3.48
C ASP A 5 -55.62 20.19 -2.58
N ARG A 6 -54.93 19.18 -3.14
CA ARG A 6 -53.50 19.22 -3.49
C ARG A 6 -52.65 19.53 -2.27
N ASP A 7 -52.12 18.47 -1.66
CA ASP A 7 -50.77 18.51 -1.08
C ASP A 7 -50.08 17.18 -1.34
N VAL A 8 -49.52 17.11 -2.54
CA VAL A 8 -48.35 16.29 -2.86
C VAL A 8 -47.17 16.95 -2.16
N ALA A 9 -46.74 16.37 -1.06
CA ALA A 9 -45.57 16.80 -0.28
C ALA A 9 -45.11 15.54 0.47
N VAL A 10 -43.88 15.04 0.45
CA VAL A 10 -42.58 15.53 -0.02
C VAL A 10 -41.77 14.25 -0.29
N GLY A 11 -41.14 14.16 -1.47
CA GLY A 11 -40.16 13.11 -1.74
C GLY A 11 -39.02 13.21 -0.75
N SER A 12 -38.73 12.11 -0.04
CA SER A 12 -37.63 12.01 0.92
C SER A 12 -36.29 12.41 0.27
N PRO A 13 -35.56 13.40 0.81
CA PRO A 13 -34.31 13.90 0.20
C PRO A 13 -33.12 12.94 0.34
N ALA A 14 -33.28 11.79 1.00
CA ALA A 14 -32.19 10.89 1.33
C ALA A 14 -31.66 10.07 0.14
N ILE A 15 -32.50 9.78 -0.87
CA ILE A 15 -32.11 8.84 -1.94
C ILE A 15 -31.21 9.50 -2.99
N LEU A 16 -31.34 10.81 -3.22
CA LEU A 16 -30.56 11.51 -4.25
C LEU A 16 -29.09 11.78 -3.84
N GLY A 17 -28.78 11.78 -2.53
CA GLY A 17 -27.42 11.91 -2.02
C GLY A 17 -26.61 10.61 -2.07
N ALA A 18 -27.27 9.45 -2.00
CA ALA A 18 -26.61 8.14 -1.93
C ALA A 18 -25.89 7.78 -3.24
N HIS A 19 -26.45 8.12 -4.40
CA HIS A 19 -25.86 7.78 -5.69
C HIS A 19 -24.59 8.58 -6.01
N HIS A 20 -24.50 9.84 -5.56
CA HIS A 20 -23.29 10.66 -5.70
C HIS A 20 -22.16 10.22 -4.76
N LEU A 21 -22.51 9.64 -3.60
CA LEU A 21 -21.56 9.12 -2.62
C LEU A 21 -20.96 7.77 -3.02
N LEU A 22 -21.74 6.89 -3.67
CA LEU A 22 -21.28 5.56 -4.10
C LEU A 22 -20.18 5.60 -5.17
N LEU A 23 -20.24 6.53 -6.13
CA LEU A 23 -19.14 6.69 -7.11
C LEU A 23 -17.88 7.26 -6.45
N SER A 24 -18.03 8.18 -5.50
CA SER A 24 -16.90 8.77 -4.76
C SER A 24 -16.20 7.75 -3.87
N SER A 25 -16.97 6.91 -3.14
CA SER A 25 -16.41 5.90 -2.25
C SER A 25 -15.73 4.76 -3.01
N VAL A 26 -16.28 4.36 -4.16
CA VAL A 26 -15.64 3.37 -5.04
C VAL A 26 -14.35 3.92 -5.64
N ALA A 27 -14.38 5.16 -6.14
CA ALA A 27 -13.17 5.81 -6.68
C ALA A 27 -12.06 5.93 -5.60
N GLU A 28 -12.42 6.31 -4.37
CA GLU A 28 -11.50 6.36 -3.24
C GLU A 28 -10.93 4.98 -2.91
N SER A 29 -11.79 3.95 -2.84
CA SER A 29 -11.35 2.57 -2.56
C SER A 29 -10.38 2.06 -3.63
N LEU A 30 -10.70 2.30 -4.91
CA LEU A 30 -9.83 1.92 -6.04
C LEU A 30 -8.50 2.68 -6.01
N TYR A 31 -8.51 3.97 -5.64
CA TYR A 31 -7.28 4.76 -5.49
C TYR A 31 -6.36 4.15 -4.43
N TRP A 32 -6.89 3.87 -3.24
CA TRP A 32 -6.09 3.30 -2.15
C TRP A 32 -5.61 1.88 -2.48
N ALA A 33 -6.47 1.05 -3.07
CA ALA A 33 -6.09 -0.28 -3.52
C ALA A 33 -4.96 -0.25 -4.56
N GLY A 34 -5.11 0.56 -5.61
CA GLY A 34 -4.09 0.75 -6.63
C GLY A 34 -2.78 1.27 -6.06
N ARG A 35 -2.84 2.30 -5.21
CA ARG A 35 -1.66 2.87 -4.54
C ARG A 35 -0.90 1.81 -3.73
N HIS A 36 -1.60 0.98 -2.97
CA HIS A 36 -0.95 -0.05 -2.17
C HIS A 36 -0.43 -1.22 -3.02
N LEU A 37 -1.12 -1.58 -4.10
CA LEU A 37 -0.65 -2.59 -5.05
C LEU A 37 0.64 -2.14 -5.77
N GLU A 38 0.71 -0.90 -6.24
CA GLU A 38 1.92 -0.33 -6.85
C GLU A 38 3.11 -0.34 -5.88
N ARG A 39 2.89 -0.02 -4.59
CA ARG A 39 3.94 -0.08 -3.57
C ARG A 39 4.41 -1.52 -3.29
N ALA A 40 3.48 -2.47 -3.23
CA ALA A 40 3.81 -3.87 -3.06
C ALA A 40 4.66 -4.39 -4.24
N GLU A 41 4.23 -4.08 -5.47
CA GLU A 41 4.97 -4.44 -6.68
C GLU A 41 6.36 -3.80 -6.72
N GLY A 42 6.44 -2.50 -6.43
CA GLY A 42 7.71 -1.76 -6.41
C GLY A 42 8.72 -2.35 -5.43
N THR A 43 8.26 -2.70 -4.22
CA THR A 43 9.10 -3.32 -3.19
C THR A 43 9.55 -4.72 -3.60
N ALA A 44 8.64 -5.56 -4.09
CA ALA A 44 8.98 -6.90 -4.58
C ALA A 44 9.98 -6.86 -5.74
N ARG A 45 9.81 -5.90 -6.66
CA ARG A 45 10.72 -5.68 -7.80
C ARG A 45 12.10 -5.24 -7.33
N LEU A 46 12.19 -4.32 -6.36
CA LEU A 46 13.46 -3.89 -5.78
C LEU A 46 14.22 -5.06 -5.15
N VAL A 47 13.55 -5.85 -4.30
CA VAL A 47 14.15 -7.02 -3.68
C VAL A 47 14.63 -8.02 -4.74
N ARG A 48 13.78 -8.35 -5.72
CA ARG A 48 14.14 -9.29 -6.80
C ARG A 48 15.36 -8.80 -7.59
N THR A 49 15.34 -7.57 -8.10
CA THR A 49 16.45 -7.04 -8.91
C THR A 49 17.74 -6.91 -8.11
N HIS A 50 17.66 -6.52 -6.84
CA HIS A 50 18.83 -6.50 -5.98
C HIS A 50 19.40 -7.91 -5.73
N THR A 51 18.52 -8.89 -5.52
CA THR A 51 18.92 -10.31 -5.38
C THR A 51 19.59 -10.84 -6.64
N GLU A 52 19.05 -10.54 -7.82
CA GLU A 52 19.66 -10.88 -9.11
C GLU A 52 21.07 -10.30 -9.23
N LEU A 53 21.24 -9.01 -8.92
CA LEU A 53 22.56 -8.35 -8.91
C LEU A 53 23.52 -8.97 -7.88
N PHE A 54 23.03 -9.32 -6.69
CA PHE A 54 23.83 -9.91 -5.63
C PHE A 54 24.38 -11.29 -6.00
N ILE A 55 23.60 -12.07 -6.74
CA ILE A 55 24.03 -13.38 -7.25
C ILE A 55 25.02 -13.24 -8.40
N ASP A 56 24.81 -12.28 -9.30
CA ASP A 56 25.61 -12.12 -10.52
C ASP A 56 26.98 -11.44 -10.28
N LEU A 57 27.10 -10.60 -9.24
CA LEU A 57 28.33 -9.86 -8.98
C LEU A 57 29.32 -10.65 -8.09
N PRO A 58 30.64 -10.53 -8.34
CA PRO A 58 31.63 -11.09 -7.44
C PRO A 58 31.61 -10.35 -6.09
N ARG A 59 31.92 -11.07 -5.00
CA ARG A 59 31.97 -10.47 -3.64
C ARG A 59 32.87 -9.23 -3.55
N SER A 60 33.91 -9.14 -4.38
CA SER A 60 34.80 -7.98 -4.46
C SER A 60 34.11 -6.69 -4.90
N ALA A 61 32.91 -6.76 -5.48
CA ALA A 61 32.12 -5.59 -5.84
C ALA A 61 31.51 -4.89 -4.62
N GLY A 62 31.54 -5.52 -3.44
CA GLY A 62 31.11 -4.89 -2.18
C GLY A 62 29.60 -4.60 -2.11
N LEU A 63 28.78 -5.34 -2.85
CA LEU A 63 27.32 -5.22 -2.76
C LEU A 63 26.84 -5.80 -1.42
N ASP A 64 26.06 -5.02 -0.70
CA ASP A 64 25.40 -5.39 0.56
C ASP A 64 23.89 -5.06 0.49
N TRP A 65 23.15 -5.39 1.56
CA TRP A 65 21.69 -5.27 1.61
C TRP A 65 21.19 -3.91 2.15
N ALA A 66 22.09 -3.09 2.71
CA ALA A 66 21.77 -1.76 3.23
C ALA A 66 21.13 -0.79 2.20
N PRO A 67 21.50 -0.80 0.90
CA PRO A 67 20.90 0.05 -0.11
C PRO A 67 19.39 -0.12 -0.24
N LEU A 68 18.84 -1.32 -0.02
CA LEU A 68 17.39 -1.53 -0.08
C LEU A 68 16.66 -0.77 1.03
N LEU A 69 17.22 -0.75 2.25
CA LEU A 69 16.68 0.04 3.36
C LEU A 69 16.78 1.55 3.11
N ALA A 70 17.86 1.99 2.46
CA ALA A 70 18.04 3.39 2.08
C ALA A 70 17.04 3.83 1.00
N VAL A 71 16.88 3.04 -0.07
CA VAL A 71 15.95 3.32 -1.18
C VAL A 71 14.49 3.36 -0.71
N THR A 72 14.13 2.46 0.20
CA THR A 72 12.76 2.41 0.76
C THR A 72 12.53 3.41 1.89
N GLY A 73 13.59 4.09 2.37
CA GLY A 73 13.52 5.04 3.48
C GLY A 73 13.18 4.38 4.82
N SER A 74 13.50 3.10 4.99
CA SER A 74 13.03 2.25 6.09
C SER A 74 14.13 1.89 7.10
N ARG A 75 15.33 2.44 6.93
CA ARG A 75 16.50 2.12 7.77
C ARG A 75 16.25 2.32 9.27
N ALA A 76 15.64 3.44 9.65
CA ALA A 76 15.37 3.73 11.07
C ALA A 76 14.44 2.68 11.69
N THR A 77 13.35 2.34 11.00
CA THR A 77 12.40 1.30 11.44
C THR A 77 13.03 -0.08 11.49
N TYR A 78 13.89 -0.41 10.52
CA TYR A 78 14.62 -1.68 10.53
C TYR A 78 15.54 -1.81 11.75
N ASP A 79 16.30 -0.75 12.05
CA ASP A 79 17.27 -0.69 13.16
C ASP A 79 16.58 -0.72 14.56
N GLU A 80 15.24 -0.61 14.65
CA GLU A 80 14.51 -0.76 15.92
C GLU A 80 14.51 -2.21 16.43
N ASP A 81 14.44 -3.18 15.52
CA ASP A 81 14.31 -4.62 15.84
C ASP A 81 15.47 -5.48 15.29
N HIS A 82 16.42 -4.88 14.57
CA HIS A 82 17.53 -5.60 13.93
C HIS A 82 18.89 -4.97 14.25
N ASP A 83 19.81 -5.77 14.80
CA ASP A 83 21.19 -5.35 15.13
C ASP A 83 22.15 -5.37 13.94
N ALA A 84 21.80 -6.10 12.88
CA ALA A 84 22.64 -6.31 11.70
C ALA A 84 21.84 -6.19 10.40
N VAL A 85 22.53 -5.76 9.35
CA VAL A 85 21.97 -5.66 7.99
C VAL A 85 22.48 -6.84 7.17
N ASP A 86 21.70 -7.91 7.14
CA ASP A 86 21.95 -9.11 6.35
C ASP A 86 20.79 -9.40 5.38
N GLU A 87 20.98 -10.40 4.53
CA GLU A 87 20.00 -10.80 3.51
C GLU A 87 18.67 -11.17 4.15
N ASP A 88 18.69 -12.13 5.07
CA ASP A 88 17.49 -12.71 5.65
C ASP A 88 16.65 -11.66 6.39
N GLY A 89 17.30 -10.80 7.18
CA GLY A 89 16.66 -9.72 7.90
C GLY A 89 16.02 -8.71 6.95
N VAL A 90 16.77 -8.18 5.98
CA VAL A 90 16.26 -7.15 5.05
C VAL A 90 15.16 -7.70 4.15
N VAL A 91 15.32 -8.92 3.62
CA VAL A 91 14.31 -9.55 2.76
C VAL A 91 13.03 -9.82 3.55
N SER A 92 13.14 -10.38 4.75
CA SER A 92 11.97 -10.62 5.62
C SER A 92 11.26 -9.32 5.97
N PHE A 93 12.01 -8.30 6.37
CA PHE A 93 11.49 -6.98 6.72
C PHE A 93 10.74 -6.31 5.56
N LEU A 94 11.27 -6.39 4.33
CA LEU A 94 10.66 -5.75 3.17
C LEU A 94 9.50 -6.56 2.56
N LEU A 95 9.48 -7.88 2.74
CA LEU A 95 8.44 -8.73 2.13
C LEU A 95 7.32 -9.09 3.09
N ALA A 96 7.63 -9.43 4.34
CA ALA A 96 6.74 -10.18 5.22
C ALA A 96 6.51 -9.55 6.60
N ASP A 97 7.24 -8.52 6.97
CA ASP A 97 7.11 -7.92 8.31
C ASP A 97 5.84 -7.06 8.44
N PRO A 98 4.91 -7.39 9.36
CA PRO A 98 3.70 -6.61 9.59
C PRO A 98 3.95 -5.27 10.28
N GLU A 99 5.05 -5.11 11.03
CA GLU A 99 5.41 -3.86 11.69
C GLU A 99 6.01 -2.84 10.70
N ASN A 100 6.46 -3.31 9.53
CA ASN A 100 6.79 -2.46 8.39
C ASN A 100 5.55 -2.15 7.53
N PRO A 101 5.00 -0.92 7.54
CA PRO A 101 3.83 -0.58 6.73
C PRO A 101 4.12 -0.57 5.23
N GLY A 102 5.42 -0.52 4.85
CA GLY A 102 5.91 -0.57 3.49
C GLY A 102 6.18 -1.99 2.99
N SER A 103 6.05 -3.02 3.84
CA SER A 103 6.27 -4.40 3.39
C SER A 103 5.24 -4.82 2.36
N VAL A 104 5.61 -5.81 1.52
CA VAL A 104 4.68 -6.38 0.53
C VAL A 104 3.43 -6.92 1.23
N LEU A 105 3.58 -7.63 2.34
CA LEU A 105 2.47 -8.14 3.14
C LEU A 105 1.53 -7.01 3.61
N SER A 106 2.07 -5.98 4.26
CA SER A 106 1.29 -4.85 4.77
C SER A 106 0.60 -4.06 3.66
N CYS A 107 1.26 -3.86 2.53
CA CYS A 107 0.67 -3.20 1.37
C CYS A 107 -0.48 -4.04 0.78
N LEU A 108 -0.31 -5.35 0.59
CA LEU A 108 -1.38 -6.20 0.08
C LEU A 108 -2.57 -6.29 1.05
N ALA A 109 -2.33 -6.27 2.36
CA ALA A 109 -3.40 -6.24 3.35
C ALA A 109 -4.24 -4.95 3.25
N ARG A 110 -3.63 -3.82 2.88
CA ARG A 110 -4.26 -2.50 2.71
C ARG A 110 -4.89 -2.29 1.33
N ALA A 111 -4.63 -3.18 0.37
CA ALA A 111 -5.16 -3.09 -0.98
C ALA A 111 -6.53 -3.77 -1.17
N ARG A 112 -7.23 -4.06 -0.06
CA ARG A 112 -8.51 -4.78 -0.02
C ARG A 112 -9.73 -3.87 -0.08
#